data_AF-A0AAW3ZUS4-F1
#
_entry.id   AF-A0AAW3ZUS4-F1
#
_cell.length_a   1.000
_cell.length_b   1.000
_cell.length_c   1.000
_cell.angle_alpha   90.00
_cell.angle_beta   90.00
_cell.angle_gamma   90.00
#
_symmetry.space_group_name_H-M   'P 1'
#
loop_
_entity.id
_entity.type
_entity.pdbx_description
1 polymer ?
#
loop_
_entity_poly.entity_id
_entity_poly.type
_entity_poly.pdbx_seq_one_letter_code
_entity_poly.pdbx_strand_id
1 'polypeptide(L)'
;MLRFILLALLFSLPLSASAQASPLADRPIAARAMAELQQLNLSAVQKQQLVAIALDARNRQQAISVDQQALLDTAQPALESGQADLIALTVQQQAITDRRIDAARATRDQLLAFYTDLDPTQRQQVQAWMANAITRIDALRALSETFQPWPALH
;
A
#
# COMPACT_ATOMS: atom_id res chain seq x y z
N MET A 1 -1.23 -1.85 15.16
CA MET A 1 0.02 -2.29 14.49
C MET A 1 -0.21 -3.23 13.28
N LEU A 2 -1.43 -3.36 12.74
CA LEU A 2 -1.72 -4.13 11.50
C LEU A 2 -1.57 -3.34 10.18
N ARG A 3 -1.11 -2.08 10.23
CA ARG A 3 -1.36 -1.08 9.18
C ARG A 3 -0.42 -1.14 7.95
N PHE A 4 0.60 -1.99 7.93
CA PHE A 4 1.68 -1.89 6.92
C PHE A 4 2.08 -3.20 6.22
N ILE A 5 1.44 -4.32 6.56
CA ILE A 5 1.99 -5.66 6.32
C ILE A 5 1.79 -6.14 4.88
N LEU A 6 0.67 -5.77 4.25
CA LEU A 6 0.35 -6.16 2.88
C LEU A 6 0.72 -5.09 1.85
N LEU A 7 0.77 -3.82 2.25
CA LEU A 7 1.22 -2.74 1.37
C LEU A 7 2.69 -2.93 0.98
N ALA A 8 3.56 -3.29 1.92
CA ALA A 8 4.99 -3.34 1.62
C ALA A 8 5.47 -4.62 0.91
N LEU A 9 4.63 -5.66 0.82
CA LEU A 9 4.81 -6.75 -0.15
C LEU A 9 4.50 -6.34 -1.60
N LEU A 10 3.68 -5.30 -1.76
CA LEU A 10 3.30 -4.73 -3.06
C LEU A 10 4.11 -3.47 -3.44
N PHE A 11 4.76 -2.83 -2.47
CA PHE A 11 5.48 -1.56 -2.63
C PHE A 11 6.98 -1.69 -2.95
N SER A 12 7.54 -2.91 -3.05
CA SER A 12 8.92 -3.13 -3.52
C SER A 12 9.10 -2.97 -5.03
N LEU A 13 8.12 -2.37 -5.73
CA LEU A 13 8.18 -2.08 -7.15
C LEU A 13 8.32 -0.57 -7.35
N PRO A 14 9.26 -0.11 -8.20
CA PRO A 14 9.39 1.31 -8.51
C PRO A 14 8.06 1.82 -9.06
N LEU A 15 7.62 2.96 -8.51
CA LEU A 15 6.43 3.68 -8.91
C LEU A 15 6.70 4.33 -10.28
N SER A 16 6.68 3.53 -11.35
CA SER A 16 6.66 4.10 -12.70
C SER A 16 5.29 4.70 -12.92
N ALA A 17 5.25 6.04 -12.88
CA ALA A 17 4.11 6.88 -13.19
C ALA A 17 3.65 6.68 -14.64
N SER A 18 2.92 5.59 -14.91
CA SER A 18 2.15 5.35 -16.15
C SER A 18 1.57 3.94 -16.11
N ALA A 19 0.57 3.73 -15.24
CA ALA A 19 -0.33 2.60 -15.40
C ALA A 19 -1.74 3.12 -15.15
N GLN A 20 -2.36 3.63 -16.23
CA GLN A 20 -3.81 3.73 -16.31
C GLN A 20 -4.41 2.40 -15.84
N ALA A 21 -5.48 2.50 -15.06
CA ALA A 21 -6.21 1.41 -14.40
C ALA A 21 -6.63 0.29 -15.36
N SER A 22 -5.67 -0.55 -15.74
CA SER A 22 -5.83 -1.61 -16.70
C SER A 22 -5.65 -2.94 -15.98
N PRO A 23 -6.61 -3.87 -16.05
CA PRO A 23 -6.54 -5.17 -15.37
C PRO A 23 -5.34 -6.02 -15.84
N LEU A 24 -4.67 -5.62 -16.91
CA LEU A 24 -3.42 -6.21 -17.41
C LEU A 24 -2.18 -5.77 -16.61
N ALA A 25 -2.17 -4.54 -16.05
CA ALA A 25 -1.08 -4.03 -15.23
C ALA A 25 -0.96 -4.74 -13.88
N ASP A 26 -2.09 -5.31 -13.40
CA ASP A 26 -2.17 -5.98 -12.10
C ASP A 26 -1.86 -7.48 -12.16
N ARG A 27 -1.84 -8.08 -13.36
CA ARG A 27 -1.51 -9.51 -13.56
C ARG A 27 -0.15 -9.94 -13.00
N PRO A 28 0.97 -9.23 -13.26
CA PRO A 28 2.26 -9.65 -12.72
C PRO A 28 2.30 -9.60 -11.19
N ILE A 29 1.51 -8.69 -10.60
CA ILE A 29 1.43 -8.49 -9.15
C ILE A 29 0.58 -9.60 -8.52
N ALA A 30 -0.59 -9.88 -9.09
CA ALA A 30 -1.45 -10.97 -8.65
C ALA A 30 -0.73 -12.33 -8.76
N ALA A 31 0.04 -12.56 -9.83
CA ALA A 31 0.81 -13.79 -10.01
C ALA A 31 1.92 -13.95 -8.95
N ARG A 32 2.65 -12.88 -8.62
CA ARG A 32 3.67 -12.88 -7.56
C ARG A 32 3.06 -13.13 -6.18
N ALA A 33 1.98 -12.43 -5.86
CA ALA A 33 1.25 -12.65 -4.60
C ALA A 33 0.76 -14.09 -4.50
N MET A 34 0.20 -14.65 -5.57
CA MET A 34 -0.25 -16.04 -5.61
C MET A 34 0.90 -17.03 -5.39
N ALA A 35 2.09 -16.77 -5.95
CA ALA A 35 3.28 -17.61 -5.77
C ALA A 35 3.74 -17.65 -4.30
N GLU A 36 3.74 -16.52 -3.60
CA GLU A 36 4.07 -16.48 -2.17
C GLU A 36 3.06 -17.24 -1.31
N LEU A 37 1.78 -17.19 -1.68
CA LEU A 37 0.72 -17.90 -0.97
C LEU A 37 0.75 -19.41 -1.24
N GLN A 38 1.49 -19.92 -2.24
CA GLN A 38 1.57 -21.36 -2.52
C GLN A 38 2.09 -22.17 -1.33
N GLN A 39 2.95 -21.57 -0.51
CA GLN A 39 3.54 -22.19 0.68
C GLN A 39 2.55 -22.31 1.85
N LEU A 40 1.40 -21.64 1.78
CA LEU A 40 0.37 -21.68 2.81
C LEU A 40 -0.65 -22.78 2.49
N ASN A 41 -1.09 -23.49 3.53
CA ASN A 41 -2.15 -24.49 3.44
C ASN A 41 -3.55 -23.84 3.37
N LEU A 42 -3.70 -22.93 2.41
CA LEU A 42 -4.95 -22.26 2.09
C LEU A 42 -5.59 -22.90 0.86
N SER A 43 -6.91 -22.94 0.82
CA SER A 43 -7.66 -23.33 -0.38
C SER A 43 -7.41 -22.36 -1.53
N ALA A 44 -7.67 -22.78 -2.77
CA ALA A 44 -7.56 -21.90 -3.93
C ALA A 44 -8.44 -20.64 -3.77
N VAL A 45 -9.63 -20.79 -3.18
CA VAL A 45 -10.55 -19.68 -2.90
C VAL A 45 -9.97 -18.73 -1.86
N GLN A 46 -9.43 -19.24 -0.75
CA GLN A 46 -8.80 -18.43 0.29
C GLN A 46 -7.59 -17.65 -0.26
N LYS A 47 -6.79 -18.27 -1.13
CA LYS A 47 -5.66 -17.60 -1.80
C LYS A 47 -6.15 -16.48 -2.73
N GLN A 48 -7.19 -16.72 -3.52
CA GLN A 48 -7.80 -15.70 -4.37
C GLN A 48 -8.37 -14.53 -3.56
N GLN A 49 -9.01 -14.80 -2.42
CA GLN A 49 -9.50 -13.77 -1.51
C GLN A 49 -8.38 -12.87 -0.98
N LEU A 50 -7.26 -13.46 -0.52
CA LEU A 50 -6.10 -12.67 -0.10
C LEU A 50 -5.52 -11.80 -1.22
N VAL A 51 -5.41 -12.33 -2.43
CA VAL A 51 -4.95 -11.55 -3.60
C VAL A 51 -5.92 -10.41 -3.90
N ALA A 52 -7.22 -10.64 -3.83
CA ALA A 52 -8.21 -9.58 -4.04
C ALA A 52 -8.11 -8.46 -2.99
N ILE A 53 -7.95 -8.80 -1.71
CA ILE A 53 -7.73 -7.83 -0.63
C ILE A 53 -6.46 -7.01 -0.88
N ALA A 54 -5.38 -7.68 -1.33
CA ALA A 54 -4.10 -7.06 -1.63
C ALA A 54 -4.21 -6.04 -2.80
N LEU A 55 -4.89 -6.42 -3.88
CA LEU A 55 -5.13 -5.55 -5.03
C LEU A 55 -6.02 -4.35 -4.67
N ASP A 56 -7.09 -4.58 -3.91
CA ASP A 56 -7.99 -3.52 -3.47
C ASP A 56 -7.25 -2.48 -2.58
N ALA A 57 -6.41 -2.96 -1.66
CA ALA A 57 -5.55 -2.10 -0.85
C ALA A 57 -4.58 -1.27 -1.70
N ARG A 58 -3.96 -1.87 -2.72
CA ARG A 58 -3.07 -1.18 -3.65
C ARG A 58 -3.80 -0.12 -4.47
N ASN A 59 -4.98 -0.44 -4.99
CA ASN A 59 -5.75 0.48 -5.81
C ASN A 59 -6.18 1.72 -5.01
N ARG A 60 -6.60 1.53 -3.74
CA ARG A 60 -6.85 2.65 -2.83
C ARG A 60 -5.60 3.51 -2.60
N GLN A 61 -4.45 2.88 -2.37
CA GLN A 61 -3.20 3.61 -2.18
C GLN A 61 -2.76 4.37 -3.43
N GLN A 62 -2.93 3.77 -4.63
CA GLN A 62 -2.61 4.43 -5.88
C GLN A 62 -3.48 5.66 -6.11
N ALA A 63 -4.79 5.56 -5.84
CA ALA A 63 -5.69 6.71 -5.94
C ALA A 63 -5.27 7.85 -4.99
N ILE A 64 -4.90 7.52 -3.75
CA ILE A 64 -4.37 8.48 -2.78
C ILE A 64 -3.08 9.15 -3.29
N SER A 65 -2.15 8.38 -3.87
CA SER A 65 -0.91 8.93 -4.44
C SER A 65 -1.18 9.89 -5.60
N VAL A 66 -2.16 9.56 -6.46
CA VAL A 66 -2.59 10.44 -7.57
C VAL A 66 -3.14 11.75 -7.02
N ASP A 67 -3.98 11.70 -6.00
CA ASP A 67 -4.54 12.92 -5.40
C ASP A 67 -3.48 13.75 -4.68
N GLN A 68 -2.50 13.10 -4.05
CA GLN A 68 -1.37 13.80 -3.44
C GLN A 68 -0.50 14.49 -4.49
N GLN A 69 -0.27 13.86 -5.64
CA GLN A 69 0.42 14.50 -6.75
C GLN A 69 -0.39 15.69 -7.30
N ALA A 70 -1.71 15.52 -7.50
CA ALA A 70 -2.57 16.60 -7.97
C ALA A 70 -2.59 17.80 -7.00
N LEU A 71 -2.55 17.54 -5.69
CA LEU A 71 -2.40 18.58 -4.68
C LEU A 71 -1.06 19.31 -4.84
N LEU A 72 0.05 18.59 -5.02
CA LEU A 72 1.37 19.21 -5.23
C LEU A 72 1.41 20.05 -6.52
N ASP A 73 0.88 19.51 -7.61
CA ASP A 73 0.82 20.18 -8.92
C ASP A 73 0.01 21.49 -8.86
N THR A 74 -0.98 21.56 -7.95
CA THR A 74 -1.79 22.77 -7.73
C THR A 74 -1.18 23.71 -6.70
N ALA A 75 -0.66 23.18 -5.59
CA ALA A 75 -0.16 23.94 -4.46
C ALA A 75 1.14 24.67 -4.80
N GLN A 76 2.06 24.00 -5.49
CA GLN A 76 3.38 24.53 -5.77
C GLN A 76 3.36 25.85 -6.58
N PRO A 77 2.68 25.94 -7.74
CA PRO A 77 2.60 27.21 -8.48
C PRO A 77 1.83 28.30 -7.71
N ALA A 78 0.83 27.94 -6.90
CA ALA A 78 0.08 28.89 -6.09
C ALA A 78 0.94 29.48 -4.95
N LEU A 79 1.81 28.66 -4.34
CA LEU A 79 2.76 29.10 -3.33
C LEU A 79 3.84 30.00 -3.94
N GLU A 80 4.39 29.62 -5.09
CA GLU A 80 5.42 30.39 -5.79
C GLU A 80 4.91 31.76 -6.26
N SER A 81 3.64 31.87 -6.65
CA SER A 81 3.01 33.14 -7.04
C SER A 81 2.49 33.97 -5.86
N GLY A 82 2.57 33.47 -4.63
CA GLY A 82 2.03 34.11 -3.43
C GLY A 82 0.50 34.19 -3.39
N GLN A 83 -0.19 33.41 -4.23
CA GLN A 83 -1.66 33.41 -4.37
C GLN A 83 -2.31 32.18 -3.70
N ALA A 84 -1.53 31.37 -2.99
CA ALA A 84 -2.02 30.18 -2.32
C ALA A 84 -3.00 30.52 -1.19
N ASP A 85 -4.21 29.94 -1.28
CA ASP A 85 -5.11 29.81 -0.14
C ASP A 85 -4.63 28.66 0.76
N LEU A 86 -3.85 29.02 1.80
CA LEU A 86 -3.28 28.06 2.74
C LEU A 86 -4.35 27.27 3.52
N ILE A 87 -5.53 27.85 3.75
CA ILE A 87 -6.62 27.17 4.45
C ILE A 87 -7.18 26.07 3.53
N ALA A 88 -7.47 26.41 2.27
CA ALA A 88 -7.95 25.44 1.29
C ALA A 88 -6.94 24.29 1.08
N LEU A 89 -5.65 24.60 0.94
CA LEU A 89 -4.60 23.59 0.81
C LEU A 89 -4.51 22.67 2.04
N THR A 90 -4.62 23.24 3.25
CA THR A 90 -4.61 22.46 4.50
C THR A 90 -5.81 21.52 4.58
N VAL A 91 -7.01 21.99 4.19
CA VAL A 91 -8.23 21.16 4.16
C VAL A 91 -8.08 20.00 3.17
N GLN A 92 -7.53 20.25 1.97
CA GLN A 92 -7.28 19.20 0.98
C GLN A 92 -6.25 18.17 1.48
N GLN A 93 -5.17 18.63 2.11
CA GLN A 93 -4.18 17.74 2.71
C GLN A 93 -4.75 16.91 3.85
N GLN A 94 -5.63 17.49 4.68
CA GLN A 94 -6.32 16.75 5.74
C GLN A 94 -7.24 15.68 5.16
N ALA A 95 -8.01 16.00 4.11
CA ALA A 95 -8.89 15.04 3.44
C ALA A 95 -8.10 13.85 2.83
N ILE A 96 -6.89 14.08 2.30
CA ILE A 96 -6.01 12.99 1.83
C ILE A 96 -5.56 12.13 3.01
N THR A 97 -5.19 12.75 4.14
CA THR A 97 -4.79 12.03 5.36
C THR A 97 -5.93 11.16 5.91
N ASP A 98 -7.14 11.69 5.97
CA ASP A 98 -8.32 10.95 6.45
C ASP A 98 -8.61 9.74 5.55
N ARG A 99 -8.54 9.93 4.22
CA ARG A 99 -8.68 8.81 3.27
C ARG A 99 -7.59 7.75 3.41
N ARG A 100 -6.36 8.11 3.77
CA ARG A 100 -5.30 7.14 4.10
C ARG A 100 -5.66 6.31 5.33
N ILE A 101 -6.20 6.96 6.36
CA ILE A 101 -6.63 6.28 7.59
C ILE A 101 -7.77 5.31 7.28
N ASP A 102 -8.76 5.75 6.49
CA ASP A 102 -9.91 4.92 6.14
C ASP A 102 -9.55 3.76 5.21
N ALA A 103 -8.66 3.98 4.23
CA ALA A 103 -8.13 2.89 3.41
C ALA A 103 -7.42 1.83 4.27
N ALA A 104 -6.62 2.26 5.25
CA ALA A 104 -5.95 1.34 6.17
C ALA A 104 -6.93 0.58 7.07
N ARG A 105 -8.03 1.23 7.51
CA ARG A 105 -9.10 0.57 8.28
C ARG A 105 -9.82 -0.47 7.42
N ALA A 106 -10.22 -0.11 6.19
CA ALA A 106 -10.90 -1.03 5.28
C ALA A 106 -10.08 -2.29 4.99
N THR A 107 -8.79 -2.13 4.68
CA THR A 107 -7.89 -3.28 4.46
C THR A 107 -7.72 -4.13 5.72
N ARG A 108 -7.58 -3.50 6.90
CA ARG A 108 -7.54 -4.23 8.18
C ARG A 108 -8.81 -5.04 8.38
N ASP A 109 -9.98 -4.45 8.15
CA ASP A 109 -11.26 -5.10 8.41
C ASP A 109 -11.51 -6.27 7.46
N GLN A 110 -11.13 -6.14 6.19
CA GLN A 110 -11.12 -7.25 5.22
C GLN A 110 -10.19 -8.39 5.65
N LEU A 111 -8.98 -8.08 6.15
CA LEU A 111 -8.03 -9.09 6.61
C LEU A 111 -8.49 -9.77 7.90
N LEU A 112 -9.11 -9.02 8.82
CA LEU A 112 -9.69 -9.58 10.03
C LEU A 112 -10.85 -10.52 9.72
N ALA A 113 -11.73 -10.14 8.78
CA ALA A 113 -12.80 -11.02 8.31
C ALA A 113 -12.21 -12.31 7.71
N PHE A 114 -11.28 -12.19 6.77
CA PHE A 114 -10.57 -13.35 6.20
C PHE A 114 -9.94 -14.25 7.27
N TYR A 115 -9.23 -13.66 8.23
CA TYR A 115 -8.54 -14.40 9.28
C TYR A 115 -9.49 -15.11 10.25
N THR A 116 -10.66 -14.52 10.50
CA THR A 116 -11.67 -15.10 11.41
C THR A 116 -12.28 -16.37 10.83
N ASP A 117 -12.35 -16.47 9.50
CA ASP A 117 -12.90 -17.63 8.78
C ASP A 117 -11.91 -18.80 8.62
N LEU A 118 -10.65 -18.63 9.06
CA LEU A 118 -9.61 -19.66 8.96
C LEU A 118 -9.65 -20.63 10.14
N ASP A 119 -9.31 -21.90 9.87
CA ASP A 119 -9.07 -22.86 10.94
C ASP A 119 -7.84 -22.49 11.79
N PRO A 120 -7.68 -23.04 13.01
CA PRO A 120 -6.57 -22.67 13.89
C PRO A 120 -5.17 -22.89 13.29
N THR A 121 -4.97 -23.95 12.51
CA THR A 121 -3.69 -24.29 11.88
C THR A 121 -3.38 -23.29 10.77
N GLN A 122 -4.36 -22.98 9.93
CA GLN A 122 -4.27 -21.96 8.89
C GLN A 122 -3.97 -20.58 9.48
N ARG A 123 -4.64 -20.21 10.58
CA ARG A 123 -4.39 -18.96 11.30
C ARG A 123 -2.96 -18.84 11.78
N GLN A 124 -2.38 -19.90 12.32
CA GLN A 124 -0.99 -19.90 12.77
C GLN A 124 -0.01 -19.73 11.60
N GLN A 125 -0.25 -20.41 10.47
CA GLN A 125 0.58 -20.28 9.27
C GLN A 125 0.51 -18.85 8.68
N VAL A 126 -0.69 -18.30 8.54
CA VAL A 126 -0.88 -16.94 8.04
C VAL A 126 -0.25 -15.92 8.98
N GLN A 127 -0.33 -16.12 10.30
CA GLN A 127 0.34 -15.27 11.29
C GLN A 127 1.86 -15.31 11.16
N ALA A 128 2.46 -16.50 11.03
CA ALA A 128 3.90 -16.65 10.84
C ALA A 128 4.37 -16.02 9.52
N TRP A 129 3.59 -16.19 8.45
CA TRP A 129 3.85 -15.55 7.16
C TRP A 129 3.78 -14.02 7.25
N MET A 130 2.77 -13.46 7.92
CA MET A 130 2.66 -12.02 8.16
C MET A 130 3.84 -11.48 8.98
N ALA A 131 4.26 -12.18 10.03
CA ALA A 131 5.42 -11.79 10.83
C ALA A 131 6.71 -11.74 9.98
N ASN A 132 6.94 -12.76 9.14
CA ASN A 132 8.07 -12.77 8.22
C ASN A 132 7.98 -11.67 7.15
N ALA A 133 6.78 -11.29 6.72
CA ALA A 133 6.60 -10.14 5.84
C ALA A 133 7.03 -8.85 6.54
N ILE A 134 6.60 -8.61 7.79
CA ILE A 134 6.99 -7.43 8.59
C ILE A 134 8.51 -7.33 8.70
N THR A 135 9.18 -8.41 9.10
CA THR A 135 10.64 -8.40 9.27
C THR A 135 11.36 -8.01 7.98
N ARG A 136 10.88 -8.49 6.82
CA ARG A 136 11.43 -8.11 5.51
C ARG A 136 11.22 -6.63 5.21
N ILE A 137 10.06 -6.08 5.56
CA ILE A 137 9.74 -4.67 5.36
C ILE A 137 10.61 -3.78 6.24
N ASP A 138 10.79 -4.14 7.51
CA ASP A 138 11.64 -3.39 8.43
C ASP A 138 13.10 -3.43 8.00
N ALA A 139 13.57 -4.57 7.49
CA ALA A 139 14.90 -4.68 6.89
C ALA A 139 15.06 -3.79 5.65
N LEU A 140 14.05 -3.76 4.75
CA LEU A 140 14.06 -2.87 3.58
C LEU A 140 14.03 -1.39 3.98
N ARG A 141 13.27 -1.04 5.03
CA ARG A 141 13.25 0.33 5.56
C ARG A 141 14.62 0.71 6.11
N ALA A 142 15.22 -0.13 6.95
CA ALA A 142 16.56 0.12 7.48
C ALA A 142 17.59 0.30 6.36
N LEU A 143 17.51 -0.51 5.29
CA LEU A 143 18.34 -0.33 4.10
C LEU A 143 18.07 1.00 3.40
N SER A 144 16.81 1.39 3.21
CA SER A 144 16.47 2.68 2.58
C SER A 144 16.98 3.89 3.39
N GLU A 145 17.00 3.79 4.71
CA GLU A 145 17.55 4.83 5.59
C GLU A 145 19.08 4.92 5.52
N THR A 146 19.77 3.83 5.18
CA THR A 146 21.21 3.84 4.90
C THR A 146 21.56 4.43 3.53
N PHE A 147 20.62 4.50 2.59
CA PHE A 147 20.76 5.28 1.35
C PHE A 147 20.33 6.73 1.61
N GLN A 148 21.23 7.52 2.20
CA GLN A 148 21.04 8.97 2.36
C GLN A 148 20.72 9.67 1.03
N PRO A 149 19.96 10.79 1.05
CA PRO A 149 19.64 11.54 -0.15
C PRO A 149 20.92 11.97 -0.88
N TRP A 150 20.90 11.82 -2.20
CA TRP A 150 21.88 12.40 -3.10
C TRP A 150 22.17 13.85 -2.67
N PRO A 151 23.44 14.30 -2.59
CA PRO A 151 23.74 15.67 -2.18
C PRO A 151 22.97 16.63 -3.08
N ALA A 152 22.23 17.56 -2.44
CA ALA A 152 21.54 18.63 -3.13
C ALA A 152 22.52 19.29 -4.10
N LEU A 153 22.20 19.27 -5.40
CA LEU A 153 22.91 20.09 -6.37
C LEU A 153 22.58 21.53 -6.00
N HIS A 154 23.57 22.20 -5.42
CA HIS A 154 23.62 23.64 -5.19
C HIS A 154 23.59 24.40 -6.52
#